data_AF-A0A507QKQ4-F1
#
_entry.id   AF-A0A507QKQ4-F1
#
_cell.length_a   1.000
_cell.length_b   1.000
_cell.length_c   1.000
_cell.angle_alpha   90.00
_cell.angle_beta   90.00
_cell.angle_gamma   90.00
#
_symmetry.space_group_name_H-M   'P 1'
#
loop_
_entity.id
_entity.type
_entity.pdbx_description
1 polymer ?
#
loop_
_entity_poly.entity_id
_entity_poly.type
_entity_poly.pdbx_seq_one_letter_code
_entity_poly.pdbx_strand_id
1 'polypeptide(L)'
;MRSSPKKGPKVNGLPGKGSTKMPQILKAPQTTPKRSKYRHFAAYHSQLRHSCLSRDCSTVPSFLGFRNLMVIVLVAMNLRLIIENFMKYGVLICIRCHDYRKQDVVLGLILFALVPCHLFVAYIIELIAAAQAKKTIGLEKKDVANGKIEESNKRGQTASQLTWVFTSVCHTINATLCLAVTSYVVYYYIHHPGIGTMCELHALIVWLKNCSYAFTNRDLRHAMLNPSADSALPEIYASCPYPRNITLGNLVYFWMAPTLVYQPVYPRTARVRWSFVAKRLFEVVCLTVVIWILSAQYATPVLRNSIDKIAVLDVASILERIMKLSTISLVIWLAGFFAFFQSFLNGLAEVMRFGDREFYTDWWNSPSVGVYWRSWNRPVYLFMKRHIFSPLIGRGCGHLTASVVVYTFSAILHEMLVGIPTHNIIGVAFAGMMFQIPLIAVTLPLEKMKSGKVIGNSIFWCQQDQRIMDGYLQVPEEADD
;
A
#
# COMPACT_ATOMS: atom_id res chain seq x y z
N MET A 1 -41.22 66.72 8.69
CA MET A 1 -42.56 67.28 8.44
C MET A 1 -42.50 68.10 7.16
N ARG A 2 -43.27 67.68 6.13
CA ARG A 2 -43.84 68.48 5.00
C ARG A 2 -42.84 69.33 4.17
N SER A 3 -42.78 69.27 2.84
CA SER A 3 -43.82 69.05 1.83
C SER A 3 -43.21 69.04 0.42
N SER A 4 -43.52 68.02 -0.39
CA SER A 4 -43.79 68.19 -1.84
C SER A 4 -45.15 68.91 -2.00
N PRO A 5 -45.65 69.41 -3.17
CA PRO A 5 -45.36 68.97 -4.56
C PRO A 5 -45.50 70.06 -5.66
N LYS A 6 -45.25 69.73 -6.95
CA LYS A 6 -46.21 69.85 -8.07
C LYS A 6 -45.56 69.61 -9.44
N LYS A 7 -46.34 68.95 -10.30
CA LYS A 7 -46.04 68.40 -11.62
C LYS A 7 -46.26 69.40 -12.76
N GLY A 8 -45.51 69.21 -13.85
CA GLY A 8 -45.89 69.52 -15.25
C GLY A 8 -45.82 68.23 -16.11
N PRO A 9 -46.43 68.17 -17.32
CA PRO A 9 -47.37 67.08 -17.65
C PRO A 9 -47.06 66.22 -18.91
N LYS A 10 -47.71 65.02 -18.94
CA LYS A 10 -48.40 64.29 -20.05
C LYS A 10 -47.64 64.05 -21.38
N VAL A 11 -47.56 62.87 -22.02
CA VAL A 11 -48.58 61.86 -22.45
C VAL A 11 -47.77 60.91 -23.41
N ASN A 12 -47.77 59.57 -23.42
CA ASN A 12 -48.83 58.60 -23.77
C ASN A 12 -48.31 57.14 -23.64
N GLY A 13 -49.18 56.22 -23.21
CA GLY A 13 -49.31 54.80 -23.64
C GLY A 13 -48.10 53.83 -23.73
N LEU A 14 -48.02 52.89 -22.78
CA LEU A 14 -47.51 51.51 -22.94
C LEU A 14 -48.72 50.58 -23.26
N PRO A 15 -48.60 49.28 -23.66
CA PRO A 15 -47.51 48.29 -23.40
C PRO A 15 -47.16 47.40 -24.64
N GLY A 16 -46.23 46.45 -24.69
CA GLY A 16 -45.24 45.84 -23.79
C GLY A 16 -44.58 44.65 -24.53
N LYS A 17 -43.54 44.06 -23.89
CA LYS A 17 -42.83 42.79 -24.19
C LYS A 17 -41.91 42.73 -25.42
N GLY A 18 -40.61 42.59 -25.16
CA GLY A 18 -39.60 42.13 -26.13
C GLY A 18 -38.27 41.80 -25.44
N SER A 19 -37.88 40.53 -25.49
CA SER A 19 -36.69 39.91 -24.90
C SER A 19 -35.37 40.54 -25.38
N THR A 20 -34.47 40.93 -24.47
CA THR A 20 -33.08 41.28 -24.83
C THR A 20 -32.11 40.18 -24.39
N LYS A 21 -31.63 39.39 -25.36
CA LYS A 21 -30.53 38.43 -25.18
C LYS A 21 -29.19 39.18 -25.22
N MET A 22 -28.35 39.00 -24.21
CA MET A 22 -26.94 39.40 -24.24
C MET A 22 -26.12 38.46 -25.15
N PRO A 23 -25.03 38.96 -25.79
CA PRO A 23 -24.30 38.23 -26.82
C PRO A 23 -23.57 37.00 -26.28
N GLN A 24 -23.73 35.88 -26.99
CA GLN A 24 -23.03 34.62 -26.74
C GLN A 24 -21.55 34.78 -27.07
N ILE A 25 -20.69 34.70 -26.05
CA ILE A 25 -19.27 34.40 -26.21
C ILE A 25 -19.18 32.98 -26.75
N LEU A 26 -18.67 32.83 -27.98
CA LEU A 26 -18.36 31.52 -28.58
C LEU A 26 -17.44 30.76 -27.63
N LYS A 27 -17.97 29.72 -26.99
CA LYS A 27 -17.18 28.72 -26.29
C LYS A 27 -16.31 28.01 -27.34
N ALA A 28 -14.99 28.10 -27.16
CA ALA A 28 -14.04 27.23 -27.84
C ALA A 28 -14.50 25.76 -27.69
N PRO A 29 -14.36 24.93 -28.72
CA PRO A 29 -14.82 23.55 -28.68
C PRO A 29 -14.18 22.86 -27.48
N GLN A 30 -15.02 22.40 -26.54
CA GLN A 30 -14.59 21.54 -25.45
C GLN A 30 -14.06 20.25 -26.08
N THR A 31 -12.74 20.19 -26.28
CA THR A 31 -12.07 18.93 -26.50
C THR A 31 -12.35 18.09 -25.27
N THR A 32 -13.21 17.08 -25.42
CA THR A 32 -13.28 15.98 -24.46
C THR A 32 -11.84 15.57 -24.15
N PRO A 33 -11.40 15.55 -22.88
CA PRO A 33 -10.04 15.15 -22.58
C PRO A 33 -9.91 13.71 -23.07
N LYS A 34 -9.16 13.51 -24.16
CA LYS A 34 -8.78 12.18 -24.63
C LYS A 34 -8.25 11.46 -23.40
N ARG A 35 -8.88 10.34 -23.05
CA ARG A 35 -8.55 9.55 -21.86
C ARG A 35 -7.09 9.16 -21.98
N SER A 36 -6.20 9.89 -21.29
CA SER A 36 -4.76 9.66 -21.37
C SER A 36 -4.50 8.20 -21.04
N LYS A 37 -3.88 7.47 -21.98
CA LYS A 37 -3.56 6.05 -21.82
C LYS A 37 -2.62 5.94 -20.62
N TYR A 38 -3.12 5.37 -19.51
CA TYR A 38 -2.38 5.26 -18.26
C TYR A 38 -1.04 4.55 -18.46
N ARG A 39 0.03 5.08 -17.83
CA ARG A 39 1.38 4.53 -17.94
C ARG A 39 2.01 4.31 -16.58
N HIS A 40 2.67 3.19 -16.44
CA HIS A 40 3.34 2.73 -15.23
C HIS A 40 4.62 3.51 -14.90
N PHE A 41 5.00 4.56 -15.64
CA PHE A 41 6.14 5.43 -15.29
C PHE A 41 5.73 6.74 -14.58
N ALA A 42 4.45 6.97 -14.27
CA ALA A 42 4.00 8.18 -13.58
C ALA A 42 4.78 8.41 -12.26
N ALA A 43 5.38 9.59 -12.09
CA ALA A 43 6.20 9.90 -10.92
C ALA A 43 5.32 10.20 -9.70
N TYR A 44 5.27 9.26 -8.74
CA TYR A 44 4.59 9.45 -7.45
C TYR A 44 5.50 10.05 -6.38
N HIS A 45 6.81 9.79 -6.47
CA HIS A 45 7.81 10.43 -5.62
C HIS A 45 8.48 11.55 -6.42
N SER A 46 7.93 12.76 -6.35
CA SER A 46 8.45 13.95 -7.05
C SER A 46 8.84 15.09 -6.10
N GLN A 47 8.40 15.04 -4.84
CA GLN A 47 8.56 16.11 -3.86
C GLN A 47 9.21 15.58 -2.59
N LEU A 48 9.93 16.46 -1.89
CA LEU A 48 10.41 16.18 -0.54
C LEU A 48 9.22 16.26 0.43
N ARG A 49 8.96 15.19 1.18
CA ARG A 49 7.87 15.13 2.15
C ARG A 49 8.34 14.47 3.44
N HIS A 50 7.85 14.93 4.57
CA HIS A 50 8.15 14.34 5.88
C HIS A 50 6.95 13.52 6.37
N SER A 51 7.20 12.47 7.15
CA SER A 51 6.10 11.72 7.80
C SER A 51 5.32 12.64 8.72
N CYS A 52 3.99 12.49 8.78
CA CYS A 52 3.11 13.41 9.50
C CYS A 52 3.34 13.45 11.03
N LEU A 53 3.81 12.36 11.65
CA LEU A 53 4.20 12.36 13.08
C LEU A 53 5.65 12.80 13.33
N SER A 54 6.40 13.15 12.28
CA SER A 54 7.75 13.72 12.45
C SER A 54 7.66 15.18 12.85
N ARG A 55 8.62 15.65 13.66
CA ARG A 55 8.73 17.06 14.07
C ARG A 55 9.00 18.01 12.90
N ASP A 56 9.53 17.49 11.80
CA ASP A 56 9.87 18.25 10.59
C ASP A 56 8.64 18.49 9.67
N CYS A 57 7.43 18.07 10.06
CA CYS A 57 6.22 18.27 9.25
C CYS A 57 5.76 19.73 9.30
N SER A 58 5.37 20.29 8.16
CA SER A 58 4.85 21.66 8.06
C SER A 58 3.41 21.81 8.56
N THR A 59 2.68 20.71 8.71
CA THR A 59 1.31 20.68 9.23
C THR A 59 1.27 19.92 10.54
N VAL A 60 0.68 20.53 11.58
CA VAL A 60 0.50 19.86 12.87
C VAL A 60 -0.65 18.83 12.72
N PRO A 61 -0.41 17.53 12.93
CA PRO A 61 -1.47 16.54 12.83
C PRO A 61 -2.49 16.72 13.95
N SER A 62 -3.78 16.52 13.66
CA SER A 62 -4.80 16.50 14.69
C SER A 62 -4.84 15.11 15.36
N PHE A 63 -4.87 15.06 16.70
CA PHE A 63 -4.91 13.81 17.48
C PHE A 63 -6.32 13.43 17.94
N LEU A 64 -7.36 14.00 17.31
CA LEU A 64 -8.75 13.82 17.73
C LEU A 64 -9.18 12.34 17.68
N GLY A 65 -8.76 11.60 16.64
CA GLY A 65 -8.99 10.17 16.51
C GLY A 65 -8.31 9.35 17.61
N PHE A 66 -7.08 9.69 18.00
CA PHE A 66 -6.40 9.03 19.12
C PHE A 66 -7.05 9.33 20.47
N ARG A 67 -7.67 10.50 20.65
CA ARG A 67 -8.44 10.82 21.86
C ARG A 67 -9.70 9.94 21.97
N ASN A 68 -10.42 9.74 20.87
CA ASN A 68 -11.58 8.84 20.83
C ASN A 68 -11.16 7.40 21.12
N LEU A 69 -10.02 6.97 20.55
CA LEU A 69 -9.41 5.68 20.83
C LEU A 69 -9.01 5.53 22.30
N MET A 70 -8.39 6.55 22.90
CA MET A 70 -7.99 6.51 24.31
C MET A 70 -9.20 6.33 25.23
N VAL A 71 -10.35 6.95 24.93
CA VAL A 71 -11.58 6.75 25.71
C VAL A 71 -12.08 5.31 25.57
N ILE A 72 -12.07 4.73 24.36
CA ILE A 72 -12.47 3.33 24.14
C ILE A 72 -11.51 2.36 24.84
N VAL A 73 -10.19 2.57 24.70
CA VAL A 73 -9.17 1.75 25.34
C VAL A 73 -9.20 1.90 26.85
N LEU A 74 -9.51 3.07 27.41
CA LEU A 74 -9.62 3.27 28.87
C LEU A 74 -10.90 2.66 29.45
N VAL A 75 -11.99 2.65 28.69
CA VAL A 75 -13.25 1.98 29.06
C VAL A 75 -13.13 0.46 28.95
N ALA A 76 -12.40 -0.04 27.94
CA ALA A 76 -12.18 -1.48 27.71
C ALA A 76 -11.04 -2.06 28.57
N MET A 77 -9.92 -1.35 28.68
CA MET A 77 -8.83 -1.66 29.60
C MET A 77 -9.20 -1.12 30.98
N ASN A 78 -9.91 -1.92 31.74
CA ASN A 78 -9.80 -1.81 33.19
C ASN A 78 -8.31 -2.02 33.54
N LEU A 79 -7.59 -0.94 33.86
CA LEU A 79 -6.18 -0.97 34.32
C LEU A 79 -5.98 -2.03 35.41
N ARG A 80 -7.04 -2.29 36.17
CA ARG A 80 -7.23 -3.38 37.12
C ARG A 80 -6.88 -4.77 36.56
N LEU A 81 -7.32 -5.15 35.36
CA LEU A 81 -7.02 -6.46 34.75
C LEU A 81 -5.52 -6.60 34.36
N ILE A 82 -4.89 -5.50 33.96
CA ILE A 82 -3.44 -5.48 33.65
C ILE A 82 -2.64 -5.74 34.93
N ILE A 83 -3.01 -5.05 36.02
CA ILE A 83 -2.38 -5.17 37.34
C ILE A 83 -2.69 -6.55 37.96
N GLU A 84 -3.94 -7.02 37.89
CA GLU A 84 -4.35 -8.33 38.40
C GLU A 84 -3.62 -9.46 37.65
N ASN A 85 -3.46 -9.37 36.32
CA ASN A 85 -2.66 -10.36 35.58
C ASN A 85 -1.18 -10.29 35.95
N PHE A 86 -0.61 -9.10 36.12
CA PHE A 86 0.76 -8.94 36.58
C PHE A 86 0.97 -9.53 37.99
N MET A 87 0.01 -9.35 38.89
CA MET A 87 0.02 -9.92 40.24
C MET A 87 -0.22 -11.42 40.26
N LYS A 88 -1.11 -11.94 39.39
CA LYS A 88 -1.54 -13.35 39.38
C LYS A 88 -0.55 -14.27 38.67
N TYR A 89 0.07 -13.78 37.61
CA TYR A 89 0.97 -14.55 36.77
C TYR A 89 2.44 -14.19 36.99
N GLY A 90 2.74 -13.06 37.64
CA GLY A 90 4.10 -12.55 37.78
C GLY A 90 4.69 -12.14 36.42
N VAL A 91 6.00 -11.96 36.35
CA VAL A 91 6.71 -11.65 35.10
C VAL A 91 7.01 -12.95 34.35
N LEU A 92 6.12 -13.39 33.44
CA LEU A 92 6.39 -14.53 32.52
C LEU A 92 7.35 -14.17 31.39
N ILE A 93 8.59 -13.80 31.73
CA ILE A 93 9.63 -13.60 30.71
C ILE A 93 10.25 -14.96 30.42
N CYS A 94 9.63 -15.71 29.52
CA CYS A 94 10.22 -16.95 29.02
C CYS A 94 11.00 -16.68 27.72
N ILE A 95 12.27 -16.26 27.86
CA ILE A 95 13.20 -16.08 26.72
C ILE A 95 13.43 -17.41 25.98
N ARG A 96 13.25 -18.54 26.68
CA ARG A 96 13.51 -19.90 26.20
C ARG A 96 12.31 -20.59 25.54
N CYS A 97 11.16 -19.90 25.45
CA CYS A 97 9.92 -20.46 24.90
C CYS A 97 9.83 -20.41 23.37
N HIS A 98 10.76 -19.72 22.70
CA HIS A 98 10.95 -19.82 21.25
C HIS A 98 12.03 -20.87 20.97
N ASP A 99 11.62 -22.05 20.52
CA ASP A 99 12.55 -23.08 20.07
C ASP A 99 13.11 -22.69 18.69
N TYR A 100 14.19 -21.91 18.70
CA TYR A 100 14.93 -21.55 17.51
C TYR A 100 15.75 -22.76 17.03
N ARG A 101 15.13 -23.60 16.21
CA ARG A 101 15.84 -24.71 15.56
C ARG A 101 16.95 -24.14 14.67
N LYS A 102 18.17 -24.69 14.81
CA LYS A 102 19.34 -24.24 14.02
C LYS A 102 19.08 -24.35 12.51
N GLN A 103 18.33 -25.37 12.08
CA GLN A 103 17.93 -25.56 10.68
C GLN A 103 17.11 -24.37 10.17
N ASP A 104 16.09 -23.93 10.91
CA ASP A 104 15.21 -22.82 10.53
C ASP A 104 16.00 -21.51 10.40
N VAL A 105 16.96 -21.28 11.29
CA VAL A 105 17.83 -20.09 11.24
C VAL A 105 18.74 -20.13 10.01
N VAL A 106 19.41 -21.26 9.75
CA VAL A 106 20.31 -21.40 8.59
C VAL A 106 19.53 -21.26 7.29
N LEU A 107 18.40 -21.95 7.18
CA LEU A 107 17.56 -21.91 5.99
C LEU A 107 16.94 -20.53 5.77
N GLY A 108 16.46 -19.90 6.84
CA GLY A 108 15.96 -18.53 6.81
C GLY A 108 17.01 -17.53 6.34
N LEU A 109 18.26 -17.64 6.83
CA LEU A 109 19.38 -16.79 6.40
C LEU A 109 19.74 -17.02 4.92
N ILE A 110 19.78 -18.28 4.47
CA ILE A 110 20.04 -18.62 3.07
C ILE A 110 18.96 -18.01 2.17
N LEU A 111 17.68 -18.19 2.50
CA LEU A 111 16.57 -17.59 1.76
C LEU A 111 16.66 -16.07 1.75
N PHE A 112 16.92 -15.45 2.90
CA PHE A 112 17.03 -14.00 3.01
C PHE A 112 18.16 -13.43 2.13
N ALA A 113 19.26 -14.16 1.97
CA ALA A 113 20.36 -13.78 1.09
C ALA A 113 20.05 -14.04 -0.40
N LEU A 114 19.34 -15.11 -0.73
CA LEU A 114 19.03 -15.51 -2.12
C LEU A 114 17.88 -14.72 -2.74
N VAL A 115 16.87 -14.34 -1.96
CA VAL A 115 15.69 -13.61 -2.47
C VAL A 115 16.07 -12.33 -3.25
N PRO A 116 16.99 -11.47 -2.75
CA PRO A 116 17.48 -10.32 -3.51
C PRO A 116 18.16 -10.64 -4.84
N CYS A 117 18.74 -11.84 -5.02
CA CYS A 117 19.38 -12.26 -6.27
C CYS A 117 18.42 -12.15 -7.46
N HIS A 118 17.12 -12.36 -7.23
CA HIS A 118 16.09 -12.21 -8.26
C HIS A 118 15.97 -10.77 -8.81
N LEU A 119 16.29 -9.73 -8.03
CA LEU A 119 16.35 -8.35 -8.55
C LEU A 119 17.51 -8.19 -9.55
N PHE A 120 18.65 -8.82 -9.28
CA PHE A 120 19.80 -8.79 -10.20
C PHE A 120 19.50 -9.56 -11.49
N VAL A 121 18.76 -10.68 -11.41
CA VAL A 121 18.25 -11.38 -12.59
C VAL A 121 17.30 -10.47 -13.40
N ALA A 122 16.38 -9.76 -12.74
CA ALA A 122 15.51 -8.79 -13.40
C ALA A 122 16.30 -7.65 -14.06
N TYR A 123 17.40 -7.21 -13.45
CA TYR A 123 18.31 -6.24 -14.05
C TYR A 123 19.00 -6.77 -15.32
N ILE A 124 19.48 -8.02 -15.32
CA ILE A 124 20.08 -8.64 -16.51
C ILE A 124 19.06 -8.75 -17.65
N ILE A 125 17.83 -9.18 -17.35
CA ILE A 125 16.73 -9.26 -18.33
C ILE A 125 16.49 -7.87 -18.95
N GLU A 126 16.40 -6.83 -18.13
CA GLU A 126 16.16 -5.47 -18.63
C GLU A 126 17.38 -4.89 -19.38
N LEU A 127 18.60 -5.24 -18.98
CA LEU A 127 19.82 -4.84 -19.67
C LEU A 127 19.86 -5.39 -21.11
N ILE A 128 19.47 -6.66 -21.28
CA ILE A 128 19.35 -7.30 -22.60
C ILE A 128 18.24 -6.62 -23.41
N ALA A 129 17.07 -6.38 -22.81
CA ALA A 129 15.95 -5.70 -23.47
C ALA A 129 16.30 -4.26 -23.89
N ALA A 130 17.07 -3.53 -23.08
CA ALA A 130 17.56 -2.19 -23.39
C ALA A 130 18.57 -2.20 -24.55
N ALA A 131 19.50 -3.15 -24.57
CA ALA A 131 20.45 -3.33 -25.66
C ALA A 131 19.74 -3.65 -26.99
N GLN A 132 18.73 -4.52 -26.96
CA GLN A 132 17.90 -4.85 -28.12
C GLN A 132 17.13 -3.62 -28.62
N ALA A 133 16.49 -2.86 -27.72
CA ALA A 133 15.76 -1.65 -28.10
C ALA A 133 16.68 -0.59 -28.75
N LYS A 134 17.90 -0.42 -28.23
CA LYS A 134 18.91 0.47 -28.83
C LYS A 134 19.34 0.02 -30.23
N LYS A 135 19.49 -1.30 -30.42
CA LYS A 135 19.79 -1.89 -31.74
C LYS A 135 18.67 -1.65 -32.74
N THR A 136 17.40 -1.82 -32.33
CA THR A 136 16.23 -1.57 -33.18
C THR A 136 16.19 -0.12 -33.66
N ILE A 137 16.34 0.86 -32.76
CA ILE A 137 16.38 2.29 -33.13
C ILE A 137 17.55 2.59 -34.08
N GLY A 138 18.70 1.96 -33.87
CA GLY A 138 19.86 2.12 -34.76
C GLY A 138 19.59 1.60 -36.17
N LEU A 139 18.90 0.46 -36.29
CA LEU A 139 18.50 -0.12 -37.57
C LEU A 139 17.42 0.73 -38.25
N GLU A 140 16.40 1.17 -37.51
CA GLU A 140 15.35 2.05 -38.04
C GLU A 140 15.93 3.35 -38.62
N LYS A 141 16.88 3.98 -37.93
CA LYS A 141 17.56 5.17 -38.47
C LYS A 141 18.33 4.89 -39.77
N LYS A 142 18.95 3.72 -39.88
CA LYS A 142 19.65 3.30 -41.10
C LYS A 142 18.69 3.00 -42.24
N ASP A 143 17.57 2.33 -41.96
CA ASP A 143 16.58 1.97 -42.97
C ASP A 143 15.80 3.20 -43.46
N VAL A 144 15.52 4.16 -42.56
CA VAL A 144 14.99 5.49 -42.93
C VAL A 144 15.98 6.25 -43.83
N ALA A 145 17.27 6.23 -43.53
CA ALA A 145 18.30 6.83 -44.39
C ALA A 145 18.36 6.17 -45.78
N ASN A 146 18.02 4.88 -45.87
CA ASN A 146 17.98 4.12 -47.13
C ASN A 146 16.61 4.14 -47.84
N GLY A 147 15.66 4.95 -47.38
CA GLY A 147 14.32 5.08 -47.99
C GLY A 147 13.36 3.91 -47.74
N LYS A 148 13.70 2.95 -46.87
CA LYS A 148 12.89 1.73 -46.59
C LYS A 148 11.96 1.90 -45.39
N ILE A 149 11.14 2.94 -45.39
CA ILE A 149 10.35 3.35 -44.21
C ILE A 149 9.27 2.33 -43.84
N GLU A 150 8.52 1.81 -44.82
CA GLU A 150 7.40 0.91 -44.55
C GLU A 150 7.87 -0.49 -44.10
N GLU A 151 8.94 -1.01 -44.70
CA GLU A 151 9.56 -2.28 -44.35
C GLU A 151 10.21 -2.22 -42.96
N SER A 152 10.88 -1.09 -42.65
CA SER A 152 11.43 -0.80 -41.32
C SER A 152 10.35 -0.78 -40.25
N ASN A 153 9.21 -0.12 -40.51
CA ASN A 153 8.11 -0.03 -39.54
C ASN A 153 7.48 -1.40 -39.24
N LYS A 154 7.21 -2.21 -40.27
CA LYS A 154 6.67 -3.57 -40.08
C LYS A 154 7.65 -4.46 -39.32
N ARG A 155 8.93 -4.44 -39.69
CA ARG A 155 9.99 -5.23 -39.02
C ARG A 155 10.21 -4.78 -37.58
N GLY A 156 10.25 -3.46 -37.33
CA GLY A 156 10.40 -2.86 -36.01
C GLY A 156 9.25 -3.20 -35.07
N GLN A 157 8.00 -3.16 -35.57
CA GLN A 157 6.83 -3.55 -34.80
C GLN A 157 6.85 -5.03 -34.41
N THR A 158 7.11 -5.95 -35.34
CA THR A 158 7.16 -7.39 -35.05
C THR A 158 8.30 -7.74 -34.10
N ALA A 159 9.49 -7.19 -34.32
CA ALA A 159 10.64 -7.39 -33.44
C ALA A 159 10.39 -6.81 -32.03
N SER A 160 9.72 -5.65 -31.93
CA SER A 160 9.33 -5.05 -30.66
C SER A 160 8.28 -5.89 -29.92
N GLN A 161 7.32 -6.50 -30.63
CA GLN A 161 6.31 -7.37 -30.03
C GLN A 161 6.92 -8.66 -29.49
N LEU A 162 7.77 -9.33 -30.27
CA LEU A 162 8.47 -10.54 -29.83
C LEU A 162 9.39 -10.28 -28.63
N THR A 163 10.18 -9.20 -28.69
CA THR A 163 11.03 -8.77 -27.57
C THR A 163 10.20 -8.47 -26.33
N TRP A 164 9.02 -7.86 -26.51
CA TRP A 164 8.10 -7.57 -25.41
C TRP A 164 7.54 -8.84 -24.77
N VAL A 165 7.03 -9.80 -25.56
CA VAL A 165 6.51 -11.08 -25.03
C VAL A 165 7.62 -11.79 -24.26
N PHE A 166 8.79 -11.96 -24.88
CA PHE A 166 9.91 -12.66 -24.26
C PHE A 166 10.34 -12.01 -22.94
N THR A 167 10.56 -10.68 -22.94
CA THR A 167 10.94 -9.93 -21.73
C THR A 167 9.88 -10.05 -20.64
N SER A 168 8.60 -9.98 -21.00
CA SER A 168 7.49 -10.11 -20.05
C SER A 168 7.44 -11.51 -19.43
N VAL A 169 7.63 -12.56 -20.23
CA VAL A 169 7.65 -13.95 -19.76
C VAL A 169 8.83 -14.17 -18.82
N CYS A 170 10.04 -13.74 -19.19
CA CYS A 170 11.22 -13.86 -18.32
C CYS A 170 11.04 -13.15 -16.98
N HIS A 171 10.53 -11.92 -16.96
CA HIS A 171 10.25 -11.22 -15.70
C HIS A 171 9.19 -11.92 -14.86
N THR A 172 8.14 -12.44 -15.49
CA THR A 172 7.06 -13.15 -14.79
C THR A 172 7.59 -14.44 -14.16
N ILE A 173 8.35 -15.24 -14.91
CA ILE A 173 8.98 -16.46 -14.39
C ILE A 173 9.91 -16.13 -13.23
N ASN A 174 10.79 -15.12 -13.37
CA ASN A 174 11.73 -14.75 -12.32
C ASN A 174 11.02 -14.28 -11.04
N ALA A 175 9.99 -13.43 -11.17
CA ALA A 175 9.22 -12.97 -10.02
C ALA A 175 8.46 -14.13 -9.37
N THR A 176 7.72 -14.92 -10.14
CA THR A 176 6.95 -16.06 -9.61
C THR A 176 7.86 -17.10 -8.95
N LEU A 177 9.03 -17.38 -9.52
CA LEU A 177 10.00 -18.31 -8.93
C LEU A 177 10.51 -17.81 -7.57
N CYS A 178 10.81 -16.52 -7.45
CA CYS A 178 11.23 -15.91 -6.18
C CYS A 178 10.21 -16.15 -5.06
N LEU A 179 8.93 -15.94 -5.36
CA LEU A 179 7.86 -16.10 -4.37
C LEU A 179 7.60 -17.59 -4.12
N ALA A 180 7.39 -18.39 -5.17
CA ALA A 180 7.06 -19.81 -5.06
C ALA A 180 8.12 -20.63 -4.31
N VAL A 181 9.41 -20.41 -4.59
CA VAL A 181 10.49 -21.11 -3.90
C VAL A 181 10.53 -20.72 -2.42
N THR A 182 10.41 -19.43 -2.10
CA THR A 182 10.40 -18.99 -0.70
C THR A 182 9.20 -19.55 0.05
N SER A 183 8.00 -19.41 -0.52
CA SER A 183 6.76 -19.93 0.05
C SER A 183 6.82 -21.44 0.28
N TYR A 184 7.35 -22.21 -0.69
CA TYR A 184 7.52 -23.66 -0.55
C TYR A 184 8.49 -24.01 0.58
N VAL A 185 9.65 -23.34 0.64
CA VAL A 185 10.65 -23.64 1.66
C VAL A 185 10.15 -23.24 3.04
N VAL A 186 9.47 -22.10 3.17
CA VAL A 186 8.88 -21.66 4.43
C VAL A 186 7.81 -22.66 4.90
N TYR A 187 6.90 -23.08 4.03
CA TYR A 187 5.81 -24.01 4.38
C TYR A 187 6.29 -25.43 4.74
N TYR A 188 7.30 -25.97 4.06
CA TYR A 188 7.69 -27.36 4.32
C TYR A 188 8.87 -27.52 5.28
N TYR A 189 9.75 -26.51 5.38
CA TYR A 189 11.03 -26.67 6.07
C TYR A 189 11.29 -25.67 7.20
N ILE A 190 10.55 -24.56 7.30
CA ILE A 190 10.69 -23.59 8.39
C ILE A 190 9.50 -23.71 9.33
N HIS A 191 9.71 -24.22 10.53
CA HIS A 191 8.61 -24.45 11.48
C HIS A 191 8.44 -23.29 12.46
N HIS A 192 9.48 -22.47 12.64
CA HIS A 192 9.40 -21.28 13.48
C HIS A 192 8.61 -20.15 12.77
N PRO A 193 7.39 -19.82 13.24
CA PRO A 193 6.48 -18.91 12.52
C PRO A 193 7.08 -17.51 12.36
N GLY A 194 7.81 -17.01 13.35
CA GLY A 194 8.43 -15.69 13.26
C GLY A 194 9.54 -15.59 12.20
N ILE A 195 10.31 -16.65 11.96
CA ILE A 195 11.36 -16.65 10.93
C ILE A 195 10.68 -16.77 9.57
N GLY A 196 9.70 -17.68 9.46
CA GLY A 196 8.87 -17.84 8.27
C GLY A 196 8.22 -16.53 7.85
N THR A 197 7.59 -15.78 8.76
CA THR A 197 6.96 -14.49 8.46
C THR A 197 7.98 -13.45 7.99
N MET A 198 9.19 -13.40 8.56
CA MET A 198 10.22 -12.46 8.10
C MET A 198 10.73 -12.81 6.70
N CYS A 199 10.96 -14.09 6.41
CA CYS A 199 11.36 -14.56 5.08
C CYS A 199 10.27 -14.31 4.03
N GLU A 200 9.01 -14.64 4.35
CA GLU A 200 7.87 -14.46 3.46
C GLU A 200 7.59 -12.98 3.19
N LEU A 201 7.64 -12.13 4.23
CA LEU A 201 7.53 -10.68 4.07
C LEU A 201 8.63 -10.12 3.15
N HIS A 202 9.87 -10.59 3.32
CA HIS A 202 10.99 -10.17 2.48
C HIS A 202 10.78 -10.59 1.01
N ALA A 203 10.35 -11.84 0.77
CA ALA A 203 10.04 -12.34 -0.56
C ALA A 203 8.90 -11.58 -1.22
N LEU A 204 7.81 -11.26 -0.49
CA LEU A 204 6.72 -10.44 -1.00
C LEU A 204 7.18 -9.02 -1.37
N ILE A 205 8.00 -8.38 -0.54
CA ILE A 205 8.56 -7.05 -0.84
C ILE A 205 9.40 -7.09 -2.12
N VAL A 206 10.29 -8.08 -2.24
CA VAL A 206 11.16 -8.23 -3.41
C VAL A 206 10.36 -8.60 -4.67
N TRP A 207 9.32 -9.43 -4.53
CA TRP A 207 8.40 -9.76 -5.60
C TRP A 207 7.66 -8.51 -6.13
N LEU A 208 7.09 -7.70 -5.25
CA LEU A 208 6.42 -6.44 -5.62
C LEU A 208 7.41 -5.47 -6.29
N LYS A 209 8.64 -5.35 -5.75
CA LYS A 209 9.70 -4.53 -6.35
C LYS A 209 10.09 -5.03 -7.74
N ASN A 210 10.23 -6.35 -7.94
CA ASN A 210 10.50 -6.97 -9.25
C ASN A 210 9.40 -6.62 -10.26
N CYS A 211 8.13 -6.77 -9.88
CA CYS A 211 7.00 -6.38 -10.73
C CYS A 211 7.03 -4.89 -11.07
N SER A 212 7.27 -4.02 -10.08
CA SER A 212 7.33 -2.57 -10.32
C SER A 212 8.47 -2.16 -11.24
N TYR A 213 9.65 -2.77 -11.06
CA TYR A 213 10.83 -2.56 -11.91
C TYR A 213 10.54 -2.97 -13.36
N ALA A 214 10.00 -4.17 -13.57
CA ALA A 214 9.64 -4.67 -14.89
C ALA A 214 8.58 -3.79 -15.59
N PHE A 215 7.48 -3.43 -14.89
CA PHE A 215 6.41 -2.61 -15.49
C PHE A 215 6.86 -1.20 -15.84
N THR A 216 7.66 -0.57 -14.97
CA THR A 216 8.12 0.80 -15.19
C THR A 216 9.13 0.85 -16.34
N ASN A 217 10.13 -0.04 -16.37
CA ASN A 217 11.11 -0.06 -17.46
C ASN A 217 10.49 -0.47 -18.79
N ARG A 218 9.51 -1.37 -18.79
CA ARG A 218 8.72 -1.69 -19.99
C ARG A 218 8.08 -0.43 -20.60
N ASP A 219 7.40 0.38 -19.79
CA ASP A 219 6.73 1.57 -20.30
C ASP A 219 7.72 2.68 -20.70
N LEU A 220 8.87 2.80 -20.02
CA LEU A 220 9.98 3.68 -20.43
C LEU A 220 10.59 3.23 -21.77
N ARG A 221 10.78 1.93 -21.97
CA ARG A 221 11.26 1.35 -23.23
C ARG A 221 10.27 1.59 -24.37
N HIS A 222 8.97 1.44 -24.13
CA HIS A 222 7.94 1.79 -25.12
C HIS A 222 7.93 3.28 -25.47
N ALA A 223 8.12 4.17 -24.49
CA ALA A 223 8.22 5.60 -24.73
C ALA A 223 9.47 5.97 -25.57
N MET A 224 10.58 5.24 -25.38
CA MET A 224 11.79 5.40 -26.18
C MET A 224 11.61 4.94 -27.63
N LEU A 225 10.91 3.81 -27.85
CA LEU A 225 10.65 3.26 -29.20
C LEU A 225 9.61 4.06 -29.97
N ASN A 226 8.61 4.64 -29.28
CA ASN A 226 7.54 5.41 -29.89
C ASN A 226 7.43 6.80 -29.25
N PRO A 227 8.34 7.74 -29.56
CA PRO A 227 8.29 9.10 -29.05
C PRO A 227 7.11 9.85 -29.69
N SER A 228 6.04 10.06 -28.92
CA SER A 228 4.87 10.84 -29.31
C SER A 228 4.58 11.94 -28.28
N ALA A 229 3.86 13.01 -28.66
CA ALA A 229 3.48 14.09 -27.74
C ALA A 229 2.73 13.57 -26.49
N ASP A 230 1.96 12.49 -26.65
CA ASP A 230 1.27 11.78 -25.56
C ASP A 230 2.20 10.93 -24.67
N SER A 231 3.50 10.88 -24.99
CA SER A 231 4.54 10.10 -24.29
C SER A 231 5.51 10.97 -23.48
N ALA A 232 5.14 12.23 -23.18
CA ALA A 232 5.95 13.12 -22.38
C ALA A 232 6.35 12.46 -21.05
N LEU A 233 7.67 12.33 -20.84
CA LEU A 233 8.23 11.79 -19.61
C LEU A 233 8.13 12.85 -18.50
N PRO A 234 7.91 12.44 -17.23
CA PRO A 234 8.02 13.35 -16.09
C PRO A 234 9.37 14.08 -16.09
N GLU A 235 9.35 15.38 -15.80
CA GLU A 235 10.54 16.26 -15.82
C GLU A 235 11.69 15.72 -14.94
N ILE A 236 11.36 15.12 -13.80
CA ILE A 236 12.35 14.52 -12.88
C ILE A 236 13.22 13.44 -13.55
N TYR A 237 12.71 12.77 -14.58
CA TYR A 237 13.46 11.74 -15.33
C TYR A 237 14.42 12.33 -16.36
N ALA A 238 14.37 13.63 -16.65
CA ALA A 238 15.33 14.28 -17.56
C ALA A 238 16.78 14.12 -17.07
N SER A 239 16.99 14.06 -15.75
CA SER A 239 18.31 13.82 -15.15
C SER A 239 18.85 12.40 -15.37
N CYS A 240 17.97 11.40 -15.55
CA CYS A 240 18.36 10.01 -15.78
C CYS A 240 17.39 9.33 -16.75
N PRO A 241 17.49 9.62 -18.06
CA PRO A 241 16.60 9.06 -19.06
C PRO A 241 16.93 7.58 -19.32
N TYR A 242 15.93 6.80 -19.72
CA TYR A 242 16.13 5.44 -20.21
C TYR A 242 16.95 5.47 -21.52
N PRO A 243 17.95 4.58 -21.71
CA PRO A 243 18.33 3.43 -20.88
C PRO A 243 19.44 3.69 -19.85
N ARG A 244 19.85 4.95 -19.61
CA ARG A 244 20.94 5.28 -18.66
C ARG A 244 20.56 4.97 -17.21
N ASN A 245 19.28 4.77 -16.92
CA ASN A 245 18.79 4.38 -15.60
C ASN A 245 19.09 2.91 -15.27
N ILE A 246 19.38 2.05 -16.26
CA ILE A 246 19.70 0.63 -16.08
C ILE A 246 21.16 0.52 -15.62
N THR A 247 21.37 0.75 -14.33
CA THR A 247 22.66 0.59 -13.66
C THR A 247 22.50 -0.19 -12.37
N LEU A 248 23.54 -0.92 -11.98
CA LEU A 248 23.55 -1.67 -10.72
C LEU A 248 23.30 -0.77 -9.52
N GLY A 249 23.87 0.43 -9.51
CA GLY A 249 23.68 1.42 -8.45
C GLY A 249 22.22 1.86 -8.29
N ASN A 250 21.49 2.06 -9.39
CA ASN A 250 20.08 2.43 -9.32
C ASN A 250 19.21 1.28 -8.82
N LEU A 251 19.51 0.05 -9.25
CA LEU A 251 18.82 -1.15 -8.77
C LEU A 251 19.03 -1.37 -7.27
N VAL A 252 20.29 -1.33 -6.80
CA VAL A 252 20.62 -1.52 -5.38
C VAL A 252 20.02 -0.40 -4.53
N TYR A 253 20.01 0.84 -5.02
CA TYR A 253 19.31 1.93 -4.34
C TYR A 253 17.81 1.64 -4.23
N PHE A 254 17.16 1.20 -5.31
CA PHE A 254 15.73 0.86 -5.28
C PHE A 254 15.44 -0.34 -4.37
N TRP A 255 16.30 -1.35 -4.34
CA TRP A 255 16.17 -2.50 -3.45
C TRP A 255 16.04 -2.04 -2.00
N MET A 256 16.95 -1.17 -1.54
CA MET A 256 17.00 -0.68 -0.17
C MET A 256 16.04 0.50 0.12
N ALA A 257 15.54 1.19 -0.91
CA ALA A 257 14.63 2.30 -0.73
C ALA A 257 13.29 1.84 -0.10
N PRO A 258 12.73 2.60 0.87
CA PRO A 258 11.48 2.27 1.56
C PRO A 258 10.23 2.56 0.69
N THR A 259 10.25 2.15 -0.57
CA THR A 259 9.14 2.24 -1.52
C THR A 259 9.05 0.96 -2.36
N LEU A 260 7.84 0.59 -2.74
CA LEU A 260 7.57 -0.54 -3.63
C LEU A 260 7.47 -0.13 -5.10
N VAL A 261 7.52 1.18 -5.36
CA VAL A 261 7.30 1.75 -6.69
C VAL A 261 8.62 2.21 -7.29
N TYR A 262 9.07 1.54 -8.35
CA TYR A 262 10.29 1.90 -9.06
C TYR A 262 10.15 3.22 -9.81
N GLN A 263 11.16 4.06 -9.69
CA GLN A 263 11.38 5.25 -10.51
C GLN A 263 12.87 5.37 -10.82
N PRO A 264 13.23 5.84 -12.03
CA PRO A 264 14.63 6.14 -12.36
C PRO A 264 15.29 7.13 -11.40
N VAL A 265 14.51 8.09 -10.89
CA VAL A 265 14.99 9.19 -10.05
C VAL A 265 14.03 9.37 -8.87
N TYR A 266 14.61 9.61 -7.70
CA TYR A 266 13.89 9.89 -6.46
C TYR A 266 14.37 11.21 -5.86
N PRO A 267 13.51 11.96 -5.16
CA PRO A 267 13.94 13.12 -4.39
C PRO A 267 14.90 12.67 -3.28
N ARG A 268 16.06 13.34 -3.17
CA ARG A 268 17.10 13.02 -2.20
C ARG A 268 17.32 14.15 -1.20
N THR A 269 17.60 13.77 0.04
CA THR A 269 18.05 14.71 1.09
C THR A 269 19.53 15.01 0.96
N ALA A 270 19.96 16.21 1.37
CA ALA A 270 21.33 16.67 1.21
C ALA A 270 22.35 15.90 2.07
N ARG A 271 21.98 15.58 3.32
CA ARG A 271 22.86 14.91 4.30
C ARG A 271 22.08 13.92 5.17
N VAL A 272 22.78 12.92 5.68
CA VAL A 272 22.25 11.94 6.65
C VAL A 272 22.42 12.49 8.07
N ARG A 273 21.32 12.55 8.82
CA ARG A 273 21.29 12.95 10.24
C ARG A 273 21.42 11.72 11.13
N TRP A 274 22.64 11.35 11.51
CA TRP A 274 22.89 10.15 12.33
C TRP A 274 22.23 10.16 13.71
N SER A 275 22.06 11.33 14.33
CA SER A 275 21.29 11.46 15.59
C SER A 275 19.81 11.11 15.40
N PHE A 276 19.23 11.46 14.26
CA PHE A 276 17.87 11.06 13.91
C PHE A 276 17.79 9.55 13.69
N VAL A 277 18.75 8.96 12.96
CA VAL A 277 18.81 7.50 12.73
C VAL A 277 18.94 6.74 14.05
N ALA A 278 19.86 7.14 14.93
CA ALA A 278 20.07 6.50 16.23
C ALA A 278 18.81 6.58 17.11
N LYS A 279 18.14 7.73 17.14
CA LYS A 279 16.86 7.89 17.85
C LYS A 279 15.78 6.94 17.29
N ARG A 280 15.62 6.87 15.97
CA ARG A 280 14.65 5.96 15.33
C ARG A 280 14.98 4.50 15.61
N LEU A 281 16.26 4.13 15.60
CA LEU A 281 16.70 2.76 15.91
C LEU A 281 16.40 2.39 17.37
N PHE A 282 16.66 3.31 18.31
CA PHE A 282 16.30 3.12 19.72
C PHE A 282 14.78 2.94 19.90
N GLU A 283 13.97 3.77 19.24
CA GLU A 283 12.51 3.64 19.26
C GLU A 283 12.04 2.27 18.73
N VAL A 284 12.64 1.76 17.65
CA VAL A 284 12.35 0.40 17.14
C VAL A 284 12.66 -0.66 18.20
N VAL A 285 13.86 -0.65 18.76
CA VAL A 285 14.28 -1.66 19.76
C VAL A 285 13.36 -1.64 20.98
N CYS A 286 13.11 -0.46 21.55
CA CYS A 286 12.23 -0.33 22.72
C CYS A 286 10.80 -0.81 22.42
N LEU A 287 10.22 -0.42 21.28
CA LEU A 287 8.86 -0.84 20.93
C LEU A 287 8.77 -2.33 20.62
N THR A 288 9.78 -2.93 20.00
CA THR A 288 9.83 -4.39 19.78
C THR A 288 9.87 -5.14 21.11
N VAL A 289 10.65 -4.68 22.10
CA VAL A 289 10.67 -5.27 23.44
C VAL A 289 9.31 -5.12 24.13
N VAL A 290 8.67 -3.95 24.03
CA VAL A 290 7.31 -3.73 24.57
C VAL A 290 6.29 -4.65 23.92
N ILE A 291 6.29 -4.79 22.60
CA ILE A 291 5.40 -5.70 21.87
C ILE A 291 5.61 -7.14 22.33
N TRP A 292 6.87 -7.55 22.51
CA TRP A 292 7.19 -8.90 22.97
C TRP A 292 6.68 -9.15 24.40
N ILE A 293 6.88 -8.20 25.31
CA ILE A 293 6.35 -8.27 26.67
C ILE A 293 4.81 -8.34 26.63
N LEU A 294 4.14 -7.45 25.88
CA LEU A 294 2.68 -7.44 25.78
C LEU A 294 2.13 -8.78 25.24
N SER A 295 2.79 -9.35 24.23
CA SER A 295 2.40 -10.64 23.64
C SER A 295 2.60 -11.81 24.61
N ALA A 296 3.72 -11.84 25.33
CA ALA A 296 4.04 -12.93 26.25
C ALA A 296 3.21 -12.85 27.55
N GLN A 297 3.04 -11.66 28.11
CA GLN A 297 2.37 -11.45 29.41
C GLN A 297 0.84 -11.43 29.30
N TYR A 298 0.29 -10.92 28.20
CA TYR A 298 -1.15 -10.70 28.08
C TYR A 298 -1.79 -11.53 26.97
N ALA A 299 -1.26 -11.47 25.74
CA ALA A 299 -1.91 -12.17 24.63
C ALA A 299 -1.87 -13.70 24.81
N THR A 300 -0.72 -14.26 25.21
CA THR A 300 -0.54 -15.72 25.34
C THR A 300 -1.40 -16.34 26.45
N PRO A 301 -1.45 -15.80 27.68
CA PRO A 301 -2.30 -16.35 28.73
C PRO A 301 -3.79 -16.23 28.41
N VAL A 302 -4.22 -15.10 27.84
CA VAL A 302 -5.62 -14.89 27.42
C VAL A 302 -5.99 -15.91 26.34
N LEU A 303 -5.11 -16.14 25.36
CA LEU A 303 -5.35 -17.12 24.30
C LEU A 303 -5.45 -18.55 24.86
N ARG A 304 -4.48 -19.00 25.68
CA ARG A 304 -4.49 -20.34 26.28
C ARG A 304 -5.75 -20.60 27.11
N ASN A 305 -6.14 -19.64 27.95
CA ASN A 305 -7.35 -19.74 28.76
C ASN A 305 -8.64 -19.75 27.93
N SER A 306 -8.58 -19.41 26.64
CA SER A 306 -9.73 -19.34 25.74
C SER A 306 -9.89 -20.60 24.88
N ILE A 307 -8.82 -21.37 24.64
CA ILE A 307 -8.85 -22.60 23.84
C ILE A 307 -9.86 -23.61 24.40
N ASP A 308 -9.79 -23.88 25.70
CA ASP A 308 -10.69 -24.84 26.36
C ASP A 308 -12.16 -24.40 26.34
N LYS A 309 -12.42 -23.08 26.25
CA LYS A 309 -13.78 -22.53 26.21
C LYS A 309 -14.36 -22.49 24.81
N ILE A 310 -13.53 -22.31 23.78
CA ILE A 310 -13.92 -22.44 22.38
C ILE A 310 -14.36 -23.88 22.10
N ALA A 311 -13.68 -24.87 22.69
CA ALA A 311 -14.04 -26.29 22.55
C ALA A 311 -15.43 -26.66 23.11
N VAL A 312 -16.00 -25.83 24.01
CA VAL A 312 -17.29 -26.08 24.67
C VAL A 312 -18.42 -25.21 24.07
N LEU A 313 -18.15 -24.44 23.01
CA LEU A 313 -19.15 -23.64 22.26
C LEU A 313 -19.99 -22.65 23.10
N ASP A 314 -19.48 -22.19 24.24
CA ASP A 314 -20.15 -21.15 25.03
C ASP A 314 -19.95 -19.77 24.39
N VAL A 315 -20.91 -19.36 23.55
CA VAL A 315 -20.89 -18.13 22.74
C VAL A 315 -20.66 -16.88 23.61
N ALA A 316 -21.25 -16.81 24.81
CA ALA A 316 -21.10 -15.66 25.69
C ALA A 316 -19.66 -15.56 26.26
N SER A 317 -19.10 -16.70 26.70
CA SER A 317 -17.70 -16.76 27.14
C SER A 317 -16.70 -16.50 26.01
N ILE A 318 -17.01 -16.95 24.79
CA ILE A 318 -16.19 -16.69 23.59
C ILE A 318 -16.18 -15.19 23.30
N LEU A 319 -17.34 -14.54 23.28
CA LEU A 319 -17.46 -13.11 23.01
C LEU A 319 -16.72 -12.26 24.06
N GLU A 320 -16.86 -12.57 25.35
CA GLU A 320 -16.13 -11.89 26.43
C GLU A 320 -14.61 -11.99 26.24
N ARG A 321 -14.11 -13.16 25.86
CA ARG A 321 -12.68 -13.42 25.67
C ARG A 321 -12.12 -12.75 24.42
N ILE A 322 -12.89 -12.74 23.34
CA ILE A 322 -12.54 -12.02 22.12
C ILE A 322 -12.42 -10.52 22.41
N MET A 323 -13.35 -9.92 23.15
CA MET A 323 -13.25 -8.51 23.54
C MET A 323 -11.97 -8.22 24.35
N LYS A 324 -11.64 -9.07 25.33
CA LYS A 324 -10.39 -8.94 26.11
C LYS A 324 -9.14 -9.06 25.24
N LEU A 325 -9.12 -10.01 24.30
CA LEU A 325 -7.99 -10.22 23.39
C LEU A 325 -7.84 -9.05 22.41
N SER A 326 -8.95 -8.49 21.94
CA SER A 326 -8.95 -7.45 20.92
C SER A 326 -8.29 -6.16 21.39
N THR A 327 -8.57 -5.73 22.61
CA THR A 327 -7.96 -4.51 23.16
C THR A 327 -6.44 -4.62 23.27
N ILE A 328 -5.92 -5.77 23.71
CA ILE A 328 -4.47 -6.02 23.77
C ILE A 328 -3.87 -6.07 22.36
N SER A 329 -4.57 -6.73 21.43
CA SER A 329 -4.16 -6.82 20.03
C SER A 329 -4.07 -5.45 19.38
N LEU A 330 -5.03 -4.56 19.63
CA LEU A 330 -5.05 -3.19 19.14
C LEU A 330 -3.83 -2.40 19.63
N VAL A 331 -3.47 -2.50 20.92
CA VAL A 331 -2.27 -1.84 21.48
C VAL A 331 -1.00 -2.36 20.81
N ILE A 332 -0.86 -3.70 20.66
CA ILE A 332 0.28 -4.32 19.98
C ILE A 332 0.36 -3.85 18.53
N TRP A 333 -0.77 -3.78 17.84
CA TRP A 333 -0.86 -3.37 16.44
C TRP A 333 -0.47 -1.89 16.25
N LEU A 334 -0.90 -0.99 17.14
CA LEU A 334 -0.50 0.42 17.14
C LEU A 334 0.99 0.60 17.43
N ALA A 335 1.52 -0.14 18.42
CA ALA A 335 2.94 -0.15 18.73
C ALA A 335 3.77 -0.66 17.53
N GLY A 336 3.30 -1.73 16.89
CA GLY A 336 3.92 -2.30 15.69
C GLY A 336 3.91 -1.32 14.51
N PHE A 337 2.82 -0.60 14.32
CA PHE A 337 2.75 0.46 13.30
C PHE A 337 3.77 1.57 13.54
N PHE A 338 3.86 2.07 14.77
CA PHE A 338 4.82 3.13 15.08
C PHE A 338 6.27 2.62 14.96
N ALA A 339 6.55 1.39 15.42
CA ALA A 339 7.86 0.77 15.29
C ALA A 339 8.24 0.63 13.81
N PHE A 340 7.35 0.10 12.97
CA PHE A 340 7.65 -0.17 11.57
C PHE A 340 7.58 1.09 10.68
N PHE A 341 6.42 1.74 10.58
CA PHE A 341 6.21 2.84 9.63
C PHE A 341 6.86 4.14 10.10
N GLN A 342 6.73 4.48 11.38
CA GLN A 342 7.26 5.74 11.89
C GLN A 342 8.74 5.67 12.23
N SER A 343 9.23 4.56 12.79
CA SER A 343 10.60 4.47 13.26
C SER A 343 11.51 3.79 12.25
N PHE A 344 11.22 2.54 11.88
CA PHE A 344 12.05 1.76 10.96
C PHE A 344 12.12 2.37 9.54
N LEU A 345 10.98 2.63 8.88
CA LEU A 345 11.00 3.19 7.51
C LEU A 345 11.61 4.59 7.45
N ASN A 346 11.41 5.45 8.46
CA ASN A 346 12.08 6.75 8.51
C ASN A 346 13.58 6.65 8.77
N GLY A 347 14.00 5.71 9.63
CA GLY A 347 15.42 5.41 9.84
C GLY A 347 16.07 4.95 8.54
N LEU A 348 15.45 3.98 7.85
CA LEU A 348 15.90 3.50 6.54
C LEU A 348 15.91 4.62 5.49
N ALA A 349 14.87 5.45 5.44
CA ALA A 349 14.79 6.58 4.53
C ALA A 349 15.91 7.60 4.75
N GLU A 350 16.25 7.91 6.01
CA GLU A 350 17.33 8.83 6.34
C GLU A 350 18.69 8.24 5.93
N VAL A 351 18.95 6.96 6.21
CA VAL A 351 20.18 6.26 5.77
C VAL A 351 20.31 6.27 4.25
N MET A 352 19.21 5.98 3.54
CA MET A 352 19.16 5.98 2.08
C MET A 352 19.08 7.37 1.45
N ARG A 353 19.05 8.45 2.25
CA ARG A 353 18.77 9.83 1.82
C ARG A 353 17.47 9.98 1.03
N PHE A 354 16.51 9.09 1.20
CA PHE A 354 15.21 9.12 0.56
C PHE A 354 14.38 10.30 1.10
N GLY A 355 13.97 11.19 0.18
CA GLY A 355 13.35 12.47 0.50
C GLY A 355 11.83 12.45 0.63
N ASP A 356 11.14 11.47 0.07
CA ASP A 356 9.67 11.35 0.19
C ASP A 356 9.30 10.37 1.31
N ARG A 357 9.19 10.86 2.54
CA ARG A 357 8.95 10.04 3.73
C ARG A 357 7.47 9.93 4.10
N GLU A 358 6.59 10.13 3.14
CA GLU A 358 5.14 10.06 3.33
C GLU A 358 4.64 8.60 3.30
N PHE A 359 5.11 7.78 4.25
CA PHE A 359 4.75 6.35 4.33
C PHE A 359 3.31 6.11 4.80
N TYR A 360 2.72 7.10 5.46
CA TYR A 360 1.35 7.09 5.97
C TYR A 360 0.86 8.54 6.12
N THR A 361 -0.45 8.75 6.17
CA THR A 361 -1.08 10.03 6.51
C THR A 361 -1.90 9.89 7.79
N ASP A 362 -2.71 10.88 8.15
CA ASP A 362 -3.56 10.94 9.34
C ASP A 362 -4.72 9.93 9.33
N TRP A 363 -4.40 8.65 9.15
CA TRP A 363 -5.34 7.54 9.02
C TRP A 363 -6.21 7.36 10.26
N TRP A 364 -5.73 7.77 11.45
CA TRP A 364 -6.50 7.74 12.71
C TRP A 364 -7.68 8.71 12.71
N ASN A 365 -7.71 9.69 11.82
CA ASN A 365 -8.83 10.61 11.61
C ASN A 365 -9.72 10.20 10.42
N SER A 366 -9.52 8.99 9.87
CA SER A 366 -10.29 8.54 8.71
C SER A 366 -11.79 8.47 9.02
N PRO A 367 -12.66 9.06 8.17
CA PRO A 367 -14.11 9.00 8.34
C PRO A 367 -14.72 7.71 7.77
N SER A 368 -13.97 6.95 6.96
CA SER A 368 -14.41 5.70 6.36
C SER A 368 -13.25 4.70 6.24
N VAL A 369 -13.59 3.41 6.20
CA VAL A 369 -12.64 2.31 6.00
C VAL A 369 -11.86 2.46 4.70
N GLY A 370 -12.50 2.99 3.65
CA GLY A 370 -11.87 3.22 2.36
C GLY A 370 -10.82 4.34 2.39
N VAL A 371 -10.99 5.38 3.22
CA VAL A 371 -9.95 6.41 3.44
C VAL A 371 -8.80 5.84 4.28
N TYR A 372 -9.11 5.04 5.28
CA TYR A 372 -8.14 4.37 6.14
C TYR A 372 -7.13 3.52 5.33
N TRP A 373 -7.61 2.63 4.45
CA TRP A 373 -6.72 1.77 3.66
C TRP A 373 -5.82 2.52 2.68
N ARG A 374 -6.21 3.74 2.28
CA ARG A 374 -5.39 4.60 1.42
C ARG A 374 -4.34 5.40 2.20
N SER A 375 -4.53 5.57 3.50
CA SER A 375 -3.72 6.44 4.37
C SER A 375 -2.80 5.67 5.32
N TRP A 376 -3.14 4.44 5.68
CA TRP A 376 -2.38 3.58 6.59
C TRP A 376 -1.00 3.16 6.04
N ASN A 377 -0.99 2.47 4.90
CA ASN A 377 0.24 1.94 4.28
C ASN A 377 0.34 2.47 2.85
N ARG A 378 0.92 3.66 2.72
CA ARG A 378 1.03 4.32 1.42
C ARG A 378 1.95 3.60 0.43
N PRO A 379 3.10 3.01 0.82
CA PRO A 379 3.91 2.25 -0.12
C PRO A 379 3.13 1.15 -0.87
N VAL A 380 2.34 0.35 -0.14
CA VAL A 380 1.50 -0.69 -0.75
C VAL A 380 0.34 -0.08 -1.52
N TYR A 381 -0.34 0.92 -0.97
CA TYR A 381 -1.43 1.60 -1.67
C TYR A 381 -0.97 2.21 -3.01
N LEU A 382 0.18 2.88 -3.04
CA LEU A 382 0.74 3.46 -4.25
C LEU A 382 1.09 2.37 -5.26
N PHE A 383 1.64 1.23 -4.82
CA PHE A 383 1.87 0.08 -5.70
C PHE A 383 0.57 -0.43 -6.33
N MET A 384 -0.45 -0.72 -5.51
CA MET A 384 -1.74 -1.23 -5.98
C MET A 384 -2.42 -0.23 -6.91
N LYS A 385 -2.37 1.06 -6.57
CA LYS A 385 -2.89 2.14 -7.41
C LYS A 385 -2.18 2.20 -8.75
N ARG A 386 -0.83 2.15 -8.75
CA ARG A 386 -0.01 2.32 -9.95
C ARG A 386 -0.09 1.13 -10.89
N HIS A 387 0.03 -0.07 -10.35
CA HIS A 387 0.29 -1.26 -11.16
C HIS A 387 -0.94 -2.11 -11.41
N ILE A 388 -2.02 -1.91 -10.64
CA ILE A 388 -3.26 -2.71 -10.77
C ILE A 388 -4.44 -1.79 -11.09
N PHE A 389 -4.78 -0.87 -10.18
CA PHE A 389 -6.00 -0.07 -10.28
C PHE A 389 -6.04 0.84 -11.51
N SER A 390 -5.06 1.74 -11.66
CA SER A 390 -5.06 2.72 -12.75
C SER A 390 -4.94 2.09 -14.15
N PRO A 391 -4.14 1.01 -14.36
CA PRO A 391 -4.15 0.26 -15.62
C PRO A 391 -5.49 -0.41 -15.96
N LEU A 392 -6.26 -0.89 -14.97
CA LEU A 392 -7.59 -1.47 -15.20
C LEU A 392 -8.58 -0.38 -15.61
N ILE A 393 -8.60 0.75 -14.89
CA ILE A 393 -9.41 1.91 -15.26
C ILE A 393 -9.04 2.45 -16.65
N GLY A 394 -7.74 2.50 -16.97
CA GLY A 394 -7.23 2.93 -18.27
C GLY A 394 -7.66 2.02 -19.43
N ARG A 395 -7.92 0.73 -19.16
CA ARG A 395 -8.48 -0.23 -20.12
C ARG A 395 -10.00 -0.18 -20.25
N GLY A 396 -10.67 0.65 -19.44
CA GLY A 396 -12.12 0.84 -19.48
C GLY A 396 -12.90 0.06 -18.43
N CYS A 397 -12.24 -0.66 -17.50
CA CYS A 397 -12.94 -1.33 -16.41
C CYS A 397 -13.67 -0.32 -15.49
N GLY A 398 -14.82 -0.72 -14.94
CA GLY A 398 -15.56 0.06 -13.95
C GLY A 398 -14.77 0.22 -12.63
N HIS A 399 -15.08 1.29 -11.88
CA HIS A 399 -14.42 1.58 -10.60
C HIS A 399 -14.59 0.47 -9.57
N LEU A 400 -15.79 -0.11 -9.50
CA LEU A 400 -16.09 -1.22 -8.60
C LEU A 400 -15.27 -2.45 -8.96
N THR A 401 -15.26 -2.86 -10.22
CA THR A 401 -14.49 -4.01 -10.70
C THR A 401 -13.00 -3.85 -10.42
N ALA A 402 -12.42 -2.68 -10.71
CA ALA A 402 -11.02 -2.41 -10.43
C ALA A 402 -10.71 -2.43 -8.92
N SER A 403 -11.65 -1.99 -8.08
CA SER A 403 -11.52 -2.07 -6.62
C SER A 403 -11.57 -3.51 -6.13
N VAL A 404 -12.54 -4.31 -6.58
CA VAL A 404 -12.66 -5.74 -6.24
C VAL A 404 -11.37 -6.48 -6.59
N VAL A 405 -10.82 -6.28 -7.81
CA VAL A 405 -9.56 -6.92 -8.21
C VAL A 405 -8.39 -6.54 -7.29
N VAL A 406 -8.29 -5.27 -6.88
CA VAL A 406 -7.25 -4.82 -5.93
C VAL A 406 -7.41 -5.46 -4.56
N TYR A 407 -8.63 -5.52 -4.02
CA TYR A 407 -8.89 -6.14 -2.73
C TYR A 407 -8.66 -7.65 -2.77
N THR A 408 -9.09 -8.35 -3.83
CA THR A 408 -8.82 -9.78 -4.01
C THR A 408 -7.33 -10.06 -4.12
N PHE A 409 -6.59 -9.27 -4.91
CA PHE A 409 -5.14 -9.40 -5.00
C PHE A 409 -4.47 -9.18 -3.64
N SER A 410 -4.89 -8.15 -2.90
CA SER A 410 -4.41 -7.89 -1.54
C SER A 410 -4.75 -9.04 -0.59
N ALA A 411 -5.95 -9.62 -0.68
CA ALA A 411 -6.41 -10.72 0.16
C ALA A 411 -5.54 -11.98 -0.02
N ILE A 412 -5.18 -12.32 -1.26
CA ILE A 412 -4.27 -13.43 -1.56
C ILE A 412 -2.90 -13.20 -0.90
N LEU A 413 -2.34 -11.99 -1.02
CA LEU A 413 -1.02 -11.71 -0.42
C LEU A 413 -1.06 -11.77 1.12
N HIS A 414 -2.17 -11.40 1.76
CA HIS A 414 -2.30 -11.50 3.22
C HIS A 414 -2.48 -12.95 3.67
N GLU A 415 -3.24 -13.76 2.93
CA GLU A 415 -3.36 -15.20 3.19
C GLU A 415 -2.01 -15.91 3.03
N MET A 416 -1.21 -15.54 2.02
CA MET A 416 0.16 -16.05 1.88
C MET A 416 1.04 -15.62 3.06
N LEU A 417 1.04 -14.33 3.42
CA LEU A 417 1.89 -13.80 4.49
C LEU A 417 1.59 -14.40 5.87
N VAL A 418 0.32 -14.71 6.15
CA VAL A 418 -0.11 -15.27 7.44
C VAL A 418 -0.14 -16.80 7.38
N GLY A 419 -0.83 -17.37 6.39
CA GLY A 419 -1.09 -18.80 6.30
C GLY A 419 0.13 -19.66 6.03
N ILE A 420 1.10 -19.18 5.24
CA ILE A 420 2.32 -19.94 4.93
C ILE A 420 3.20 -20.11 6.17
N PRO A 421 3.60 -19.05 6.91
CA PRO A 421 4.43 -19.23 8.11
C PRO A 421 3.73 -19.94 9.27
N THR A 422 2.40 -19.89 9.34
CA THR A 422 1.62 -20.58 10.36
C THR A 422 1.25 -22.02 9.96
N HIS A 423 1.62 -22.46 8.76
CA HIS A 423 1.26 -23.78 8.21
C HIS A 423 -0.25 -24.04 8.17
N ASN A 424 -1.03 -22.96 8.01
CA ASN A 424 -2.48 -23.02 8.13
C ASN A 424 -3.15 -22.09 7.12
N ILE A 425 -3.42 -22.63 5.91
CA ILE A 425 -4.08 -21.91 4.82
C ILE A 425 -5.59 -22.20 4.89
N ILE A 426 -6.26 -21.57 5.85
CA ILE A 426 -7.69 -21.74 6.10
C ILE A 426 -8.56 -20.71 5.36
N GLY A 427 -7.96 -19.71 4.73
CA GLY A 427 -8.69 -18.66 4.01
C GLY A 427 -9.30 -17.58 4.91
N VAL A 428 -9.01 -17.58 6.22
CA VAL A 428 -9.56 -16.60 7.17
C VAL A 428 -9.01 -15.20 6.89
N ALA A 429 -7.72 -15.06 6.58
CA ALA A 429 -7.17 -13.76 6.24
C ALA A 429 -7.71 -13.28 4.88
N PHE A 430 -7.88 -14.19 3.92
CA PHE A 430 -8.55 -13.89 2.65
C PHE A 430 -9.99 -13.38 2.86
N ALA A 431 -10.81 -14.13 3.60
CA ALA A 431 -12.19 -13.76 3.89
C ALA A 431 -12.28 -12.43 4.63
N GLY A 432 -11.46 -12.23 5.67
CA GLY A 432 -11.39 -10.99 6.44
C GLY A 432 -11.00 -9.76 5.61
N MET A 433 -10.24 -9.93 4.52
CA MET A 433 -9.95 -8.86 3.56
C MET A 433 -11.11 -8.63 2.58
N MET A 434 -11.80 -9.67 2.14
CA MET A 434 -12.94 -9.57 1.22
C MET A 434 -14.19 -8.97 1.87
N PHE A 435 -14.46 -9.29 3.14
CA PHE A 435 -15.56 -8.68 3.93
C PHE A 435 -15.43 -7.16 4.12
N GLN A 436 -14.27 -6.59 3.81
CA GLN A 436 -14.08 -5.15 3.86
C GLN A 436 -14.80 -4.42 2.72
N ILE A 437 -15.02 -5.07 1.57
CA ILE A 437 -15.65 -4.42 0.41
C ILE A 437 -17.13 -4.08 0.70
N PRO A 438 -17.99 -5.01 1.18
CA PRO A 438 -19.35 -4.68 1.59
C PRO A 438 -19.37 -3.58 2.64
N LEU A 439 -18.44 -3.63 3.60
CA LEU A 439 -18.41 -2.65 4.66
C LEU A 439 -18.00 -1.25 4.19
N ILE A 440 -17.08 -1.15 3.23
CA ILE A 440 -16.78 0.12 2.59
C ILE A 440 -18.07 0.65 1.94
N ALA A 441 -18.86 -0.19 1.27
CA ALA A 441 -20.14 0.22 0.71
C ALA A 441 -21.11 0.78 1.79
N VAL A 442 -21.17 0.15 2.97
CA VAL A 442 -21.99 0.60 4.11
C VAL A 442 -21.48 1.89 4.75
N THR A 443 -20.16 2.11 4.78
CA THR A 443 -19.54 3.29 5.43
C THR A 443 -19.40 4.50 4.50
N LEU A 444 -19.51 4.32 3.18
CA LEU A 444 -19.45 5.40 2.18
C LEU A 444 -20.52 6.51 2.36
N PRO A 445 -21.78 6.22 2.72
CA PRO A 445 -22.77 7.26 3.01
C PRO A 445 -22.39 8.13 4.21
N LEU A 446 -21.77 7.54 5.23
CA LEU A 446 -21.32 8.25 6.45
C LEU A 446 -20.20 9.25 6.15
N GLU A 447 -19.34 8.96 5.16
CA GLU A 447 -18.30 9.87 4.69
C GLU A 447 -18.86 11.19 4.13
N LYS A 448 -20.07 11.16 3.55
CA LYS A 448 -20.72 12.33 2.95
C LYS A 448 -21.43 13.24 3.96
N MET A 449 -21.63 12.78 5.19
CA MET A 449 -22.31 13.56 6.25
C MET A 449 -21.29 14.30 7.12
N LYS A 450 -21.49 15.62 7.34
CA LYS A 450 -20.58 16.44 8.18
C LYS A 450 -20.51 15.96 9.65
N SER A 451 -21.63 15.48 10.21
CA SER A 451 -21.72 14.85 11.53
C SER A 451 -21.21 13.39 11.53
N GLY A 452 -21.26 12.72 10.38
CA GLY A 452 -20.86 11.33 10.19
C GLY A 452 -19.36 11.07 10.27
N LYS A 453 -18.51 12.11 10.30
CA LYS A 453 -17.05 11.93 10.40
C LYS A 453 -16.60 11.42 11.77
N VAL A 454 -17.21 11.90 12.86
CA VAL A 454 -16.89 11.43 14.22
C VAL A 454 -17.51 10.05 14.44
N ILE A 455 -18.76 9.86 14.01
CA ILE A 455 -19.46 8.57 14.11
C ILE A 455 -18.75 7.51 13.26
N GLY A 456 -18.35 7.83 12.03
CA GLY A 456 -17.58 6.95 11.15
C GLY A 456 -16.20 6.63 11.70
N ASN A 457 -15.55 7.58 12.40
CA ASN A 457 -14.29 7.34 13.10
C ASN A 457 -14.47 6.41 14.31
N SER A 458 -15.51 6.59 15.12
CA SER A 458 -15.82 5.71 16.24
C SER A 458 -16.22 4.30 15.77
N ILE A 459 -17.04 4.19 14.71
CA ILE A 459 -17.35 2.91 14.06
C ILE A 459 -16.08 2.24 13.53
N PHE A 460 -15.19 3.01 12.89
CA PHE A 460 -13.90 2.50 12.43
C PHE A 460 -13.07 1.92 13.59
N TRP A 461 -12.97 2.61 14.73
CA TRP A 461 -12.22 2.11 15.89
C TRP A 461 -12.87 0.91 16.55
N CYS A 462 -14.20 0.93 16.76
CA CYS A 462 -14.92 -0.25 17.23
C CYS A 462 -14.76 -1.41 16.27
N GLN A 463 -14.68 -1.16 14.97
CA GLN A 463 -14.51 -2.22 13.99
C GLN A 463 -13.07 -2.73 13.86
N GLN A 464 -12.06 -1.88 14.06
CA GLN A 464 -10.67 -2.33 14.16
C GLN A 464 -10.51 -3.26 15.37
N ASP A 465 -11.28 -3.03 16.44
CA ASP A 465 -11.44 -3.93 17.59
C ASP A 465 -12.31 -5.16 17.23
N GLN A 466 -13.36 -5.03 16.42
CA GLN A 466 -14.22 -6.15 16.02
C GLN A 466 -13.64 -7.06 14.91
N ARG A 467 -12.68 -6.61 14.08
CA ARG A 467 -12.19 -7.36 12.89
C ARG A 467 -11.37 -8.62 13.20
N ILE A 468 -11.10 -8.89 14.47
CA ILE A 468 -10.57 -10.19 14.91
C ILE A 468 -11.72 -11.22 15.09
N MET A 469 -12.99 -10.81 14.97
CA MET A 469 -14.18 -11.64 15.20
C MET A 469 -14.63 -12.51 14.01
N ASP A 470 -14.44 -12.08 12.75
CA ASP A 470 -15.20 -12.68 11.63
C ASP A 470 -14.46 -13.80 10.88
N GLY A 471 -13.96 -14.81 11.64
CA GLY A 471 -13.35 -16.02 11.09
C GLY A 471 -14.04 -17.34 11.45
N TYR A 472 -15.05 -17.34 12.33
CA TYR A 472 -15.61 -18.59 12.89
C TYR A 472 -17.13 -18.57 13.10
N LEU A 473 -17.88 -18.01 12.15
CA LEU A 473 -19.33 -18.19 12.08
C LEU A 473 -19.74 -18.55 10.66
N GLN A 474 -19.58 -19.83 10.32
CA GLN A 474 -20.40 -20.53 9.32
C GLN A 474 -20.16 -22.03 9.45
N VAL A 475 -20.97 -22.69 10.27
CA VAL A 475 -21.38 -24.08 10.02
C VAL A 475 -22.87 -23.97 9.65
N PRO A 476 -23.32 -24.52 8.52
CA PRO A 476 -24.74 -24.55 8.19
C PRO A 476 -25.46 -25.42 9.22
N GLU A 477 -26.57 -24.92 9.75
CA GLU A 477 -27.64 -25.75 10.30
C GLU A 477 -28.06 -26.73 9.18
N GLU A 478 -27.65 -27.99 9.27
CA GLU A 478 -28.37 -29.06 8.59
C GLU A 478 -29.73 -29.18 9.29
N ALA A 479 -30.77 -29.01 8.48
CA ALA A 479 -32.16 -29.18 8.85
C ALA A 479 -32.42 -30.65 9.18
N ASP A 480 -32.77 -30.93 10.43
CA ASP A 480 -33.57 -32.09 10.79
C ASP A 480 -35.05 -31.71 10.65
N ASP A 481 -35.68 -32.24 9.59
CA ASP A 481 -37.06 -32.73 9.56
C ASP A 481 -37.20 -33.82 8.49
#